data_AF-A0A948V2L5-F1
#
_entry.id   AF-A0A948V2L5-F1
#
_cell.length_a   1.000
_cell.length_b   1.000
_cell.length_c   1.000
_cell.angle_alpha   90.00
_cell.angle_beta   90.00
_cell.angle_gamma   90.00
#
_symmetry.space_group_name_H-M   'P 1'
#
loop_
_entity.id
_entity.type
_entity.pdbx_description
1 polymer ?
#
loop_
_entity_poly.entity_id
_entity_poly.type
_entity_poly.pdbx_seq_one_letter_code
_entity_poly.pdbx_strand_id
1 'polypeptide(L)'
;PIAKEVYGSDYLRIAYLSANPPTISQGDSSTIITLLNSHLEWGGEEGGVHVTGTPVVTINIVERDLNSACTYSYLGPIGMKREWRLVWEYDPFEGWIHSWQWVFLYYYQDNSYRFEALWDGRDTENNLVGIGEYPFTAIAQILPFSFMMDSKEGKITVTAPAITICDSNWDSLSWDTVLKVGETLYLQVSKGEGNPSLQETIVVTVKSNLTNPVGIQLTLTETTPTSNIYRGSTLITPSLIAKGEDGVDEFADADITTPNDSNAFSAGMSPKKDMGEARKEGDEKKMIPPVNIAFMQAAGIEKLTAIYGDTSDTAFCKNQADWFYYSGHGFHTYEGITMGDGGLFTPDEATNQWNNDLYTVIFAACSMIDVNDYLGYFDDNEDGTPEVGPTSKVFPGEKWANTGPKYLLGYNASAPAGPYTDTAIINKWLKYFSIKGIAQSWLKVNADYMAAYASAIDAKGYWYLVPVYDPKERKLTYEARGPIPRSEW
;
A
#
# COMPACT_ATOMS: atom_id res chain seq x y z
N PRO A 1 4.25 -41.72 23.67
CA PRO A 1 5.30 -42.57 23.08
C PRO A 1 6.68 -42.01 23.42
N ILE A 2 7.52 -42.83 24.05
CA ILE A 2 8.77 -42.48 24.75
C ILE A 2 9.94 -42.35 23.77
N ALA A 3 10.74 -41.29 23.94
CA ALA A 3 12.22 -41.20 23.85
C ALA A 3 12.60 -39.70 23.77
N LYS A 4 13.62 -39.13 24.42
CA LYS A 4 14.66 -39.56 25.37
C LYS A 4 15.31 -38.26 25.87
N GLU A 5 15.83 -38.28 27.10
CA GLU A 5 16.51 -37.17 27.77
C GLU A 5 17.62 -36.48 26.95
N VAL A 6 17.71 -35.15 27.10
CA VAL A 6 18.98 -34.41 27.12
C VAL A 6 18.94 -33.48 28.34
N TYR A 7 19.83 -33.73 29.31
CA TYR A 7 20.15 -32.78 30.36
C TYR A 7 21.05 -31.68 29.78
N GLY A 8 20.63 -30.44 29.92
CA GLY A 8 21.41 -29.24 29.61
C GLY A 8 20.64 -28.04 30.14
N SER A 9 21.21 -27.37 31.13
CA SER A 9 20.62 -26.25 31.87
C SER A 9 20.34 -25.06 30.96
N ASP A 10 19.08 -24.81 30.64
CA ASP A 10 18.57 -23.50 30.22
C ASP A 10 17.14 -23.33 30.75
N TYR A 11 16.94 -22.30 31.56
CA TYR A 11 15.64 -21.96 32.13
C TYR A 11 14.72 -21.41 31.04
N LEU A 12 13.63 -22.11 30.73
CA LEU A 12 12.49 -21.56 29.98
C LEU A 12 11.61 -20.76 30.96
N ARG A 13 11.59 -19.43 30.86
CA ARG A 13 10.57 -18.59 31.52
C ARG A 13 9.33 -18.50 30.63
N ILE A 14 8.26 -19.20 31.01
CA ILE A 14 6.93 -19.01 30.45
C ILE A 14 6.20 -17.97 31.32
N ALA A 15 5.79 -16.84 30.74
CA ALA A 15 4.94 -15.87 31.41
C ALA A 15 3.46 -16.30 31.30
N TYR A 16 2.78 -16.43 32.44
CA TYR A 16 1.32 -16.60 32.49
C TYR A 16 0.63 -15.24 32.31
N LEU A 17 -0.24 -15.12 31.30
CA LEU A 17 -1.28 -14.09 31.24
C LEU A 17 -2.55 -14.66 31.85
N SER A 18 -2.88 -14.25 33.08
CA SER A 18 -4.20 -14.52 33.69
C SER A 18 -5.22 -13.52 33.14
N ALA A 19 -6.36 -14.03 32.67
CA ALA A 19 -7.45 -13.24 32.10
C ALA A 19 -8.34 -12.52 33.14
N ASN A 20 -7.99 -12.54 34.44
CA ASN A 20 -8.69 -11.77 35.46
C ASN A 20 -7.69 -11.25 36.52
N PRO A 21 -7.54 -9.93 36.70
CA PRO A 21 -6.70 -9.39 37.76
C PRO A 21 -7.41 -9.53 39.13
N PRO A 22 -6.71 -9.93 40.20
CA PRO A 22 -7.27 -9.83 41.54
C PRO A 22 -7.43 -8.36 41.93
N THR A 23 -8.56 -8.04 42.55
CA THR A 23 -8.81 -6.72 43.15
C THR A 23 -7.90 -6.56 44.37
N ILE A 24 -6.83 -5.76 44.24
CA ILE A 24 -5.97 -5.39 45.36
C ILE A 24 -6.53 -4.11 45.98
N SER A 25 -6.94 -4.17 47.24
CA SER A 25 -7.37 -3.01 48.03
C SER A 25 -6.20 -2.05 48.27
N GLN A 26 -6.48 -0.75 48.16
CA GLN A 26 -5.58 0.38 48.39
C GLN A 26 -4.54 0.13 49.49
N GLY A 27 -3.25 0.14 49.13
CA GLY A 27 -2.15 0.10 50.08
C GLY A 27 -0.75 0.07 49.47
N ASP A 28 -0.54 -0.74 48.42
CA ASP A 28 0.82 -1.05 47.97
C ASP A 28 1.12 -0.61 46.54
N SER A 29 2.30 -0.01 46.37
CA SER A 29 2.83 0.47 45.09
C SER A 29 3.59 -0.67 44.42
N SER A 30 3.12 -1.11 43.27
CA SER A 30 3.83 -2.04 42.38
C SER A 30 4.30 -1.30 41.13
N THR A 31 5.50 -1.60 40.65
CA THR A 31 5.92 -1.25 39.30
C THR A 31 5.17 -2.17 38.34
N ILE A 32 4.12 -1.66 37.70
CA ILE A 32 3.41 -2.39 36.65
C ILE A 32 4.06 -2.01 35.32
N ILE A 33 4.77 -2.95 34.70
CA ILE A 33 5.12 -2.85 33.27
C ILE A 33 3.87 -3.26 32.50
N THR A 34 3.05 -2.27 32.12
CA THR A 34 1.86 -2.54 31.30
C THR A 34 2.26 -2.47 29.83
N LEU A 35 2.30 -3.61 29.14
CA LEU A 35 2.25 -3.66 27.68
C LEU A 35 0.79 -3.35 27.28
N LEU A 36 0.52 -2.11 26.87
CA LEU A 36 -0.81 -1.71 26.41
C LEU A 36 -0.93 -1.87 24.90
N ASN A 37 -1.93 -2.67 24.52
CA ASN A 37 -2.55 -2.87 23.20
C ASN A 37 -1.64 -3.25 22.02
N SER A 38 -1.64 -4.54 21.70
CA SER A 38 -1.58 -5.00 20.31
C SER A 38 -2.94 -5.61 19.96
N HIS A 39 -3.52 -5.21 18.82
CA HIS A 39 -4.69 -5.88 18.27
C HIS A 39 -4.22 -7.24 17.76
N LEU A 40 -4.71 -8.33 18.36
CA LEU A 40 -4.45 -9.69 17.92
C LEU A 40 -5.61 -10.14 17.02
N GLU A 41 -5.35 -10.34 15.74
CA GLU A 41 -6.25 -11.08 14.86
C GLU A 41 -5.74 -12.52 14.71
N TRP A 42 -6.65 -13.47 14.90
CA TRP A 42 -6.35 -14.89 14.80
C TRP A 42 -6.57 -15.36 13.35
N GLY A 43 -5.48 -15.59 12.62
CA GLY A 43 -5.51 -16.17 11.27
C GLY A 43 -5.63 -17.70 11.34
N GLY A 44 -6.53 -18.27 10.55
CA GLY A 44 -6.88 -19.69 10.57
C GLY A 44 -5.84 -20.66 10.00
N GLU A 45 -6.08 -21.93 10.37
CA GLU A 45 -5.55 -23.25 9.94
C GLU A 45 -4.05 -23.56 9.86
N GLU A 46 -3.13 -22.59 9.84
CA GLU A 46 -1.71 -22.88 10.08
C GLU A 46 -1.14 -21.86 11.07
N GLY A 47 -1.06 -22.27 12.34
CA GLY A 47 -0.99 -21.37 13.50
C GLY A 47 0.30 -20.54 13.63
N GLY A 48 0.30 -19.36 13.03
CA GLY A 48 1.24 -18.28 13.30
C GLY A 48 0.53 -17.08 13.91
N VAL A 49 1.09 -16.51 14.98
CA VAL A 49 0.66 -15.22 15.54
C VAL A 49 1.41 -14.12 14.81
N HIS A 50 0.71 -13.31 14.02
CA HIS A 50 1.28 -12.09 13.43
C HIS A 50 0.99 -10.89 14.34
N VAL A 51 2.06 -10.22 14.78
CA VAL A 51 1.99 -8.94 15.48
C VAL A 51 2.15 -7.84 14.43
N THR A 52 1.11 -7.05 14.18
CA THR A 52 1.19 -5.85 13.33
C THR A 52 0.88 -4.63 14.17
N GLY A 53 1.83 -3.71 14.26
CA GLY A 53 1.73 -2.44 14.99
C GLY A 53 3.08 -2.01 15.54
N THR A 54 3.35 -0.71 15.56
CA THR A 54 4.55 -0.13 16.18
C THR A 54 4.49 -0.35 17.69
N PRO A 55 5.42 -1.10 18.31
CA PRO A 55 5.39 -1.31 19.75
C PRO A 55 5.68 0.01 20.46
N VAL A 56 4.71 0.52 21.22
CA VAL A 56 4.91 1.65 22.13
C VAL A 56 5.25 1.10 23.51
N VAL A 57 6.52 1.16 23.88
CA VAL A 57 6.94 0.86 25.25
C VAL A 57 6.70 2.11 26.11
N THR A 58 5.70 2.06 26.98
CA THR A 58 5.47 3.10 27.99
C THR A 58 6.00 2.61 29.34
N ILE A 59 7.08 3.23 29.82
CA ILE A 59 7.58 3.03 31.18
C ILE A 59 7.00 4.16 32.03
N ASN A 60 6.08 3.83 32.94
CA ASN A 60 5.54 4.79 33.91
C ASN A 60 6.43 4.80 35.15
N ILE A 61 6.94 5.98 35.51
CA ILE A 61 7.75 6.18 36.71
C ILE A 61 6.90 6.95 37.72
N VAL A 62 6.76 6.42 38.94
CA VAL A 62 6.13 7.13 40.06
C VAL A 62 7.25 7.54 41.02
N GLU A 63 7.52 8.84 41.11
CA GLU A 63 8.48 9.38 42.05
C GLU A 63 7.85 9.45 43.45
N ARG A 64 8.57 8.97 44.47
CA ARG A 64 8.17 9.12 45.88
C ARG A 64 9.30 9.81 46.62
N ASP A 65 8.98 10.97 47.21
CA ASP A 65 9.89 11.70 48.11
C ASP A 65 10.27 10.80 49.31
N LEU A 66 11.55 10.40 49.37
CA LEU A 66 12.13 9.76 50.54
C LEU A 66 13.32 10.60 51.03
N ASN A 67 13.04 11.48 51.98
CA ASN A 67 14.03 12.15 52.81
C ASN A 67 14.70 11.14 53.77
N SER A 68 15.80 10.53 53.34
CA SER A 68 16.83 10.04 54.28
C SER A 68 18.16 9.91 53.55
N ALA A 69 19.15 10.70 53.98
CA ALA A 69 20.47 10.77 53.39
C ALA A 69 21.33 9.57 53.80
N CYS A 70 21.79 8.80 52.82
CA CYS A 70 23.01 7.99 52.91
C CYS A 70 23.97 8.49 51.84
N THR A 71 25.05 9.14 52.26
CA THR A 71 26.07 9.69 51.36
C THR A 71 27.09 8.60 51.03
N TYR A 72 27.11 8.11 49.79
CA TYR A 72 28.19 7.26 49.27
C TYR A 72 29.01 8.04 48.24
N SER A 73 30.34 7.98 48.35
CA SER A 73 31.27 8.62 47.41
C SER A 73 32.03 7.56 46.62
N TYR A 74 31.72 7.43 45.33
CA TYR A 74 32.53 6.66 44.38
C TYR A 74 32.96 7.56 43.22
N LEU A 75 34.26 7.80 43.10
CA LEU A 75 34.91 8.61 42.07
C LEU A 75 34.97 7.82 40.76
N GLY A 76 33.94 7.98 39.92
CA GLY A 76 33.95 7.48 38.54
C GLY A 76 34.32 8.58 37.54
N PRO A 77 34.68 8.24 36.29
CA PRO A 77 35.02 9.21 35.25
C PRO A 77 33.86 10.17 34.92
N ILE A 78 34.21 11.38 34.52
CA ILE A 78 33.31 12.51 34.25
C ILE A 78 32.36 12.15 33.10
N GLY A 79 31.03 12.18 33.33
CA GLY A 79 30.00 11.99 32.29
C GLY A 79 28.96 10.88 32.54
N MET A 80 29.09 10.09 33.62
CA MET A 80 28.11 9.06 33.97
C MET A 80 26.83 9.65 34.59
N LYS A 81 25.65 9.30 34.05
CA LYS A 81 24.38 9.43 34.79
C LYS A 81 24.15 8.15 35.60
N ARG A 82 23.78 8.30 36.87
CA ARG A 82 23.49 7.20 37.79
C ARG A 82 22.03 7.27 38.19
N GLU A 83 21.37 6.12 38.19
CA GLU A 83 20.01 6.00 38.71
C GLU A 83 19.99 4.85 39.73
N TRP A 84 19.49 5.16 40.94
CA TRP A 84 19.36 4.18 42.02
C TRP A 84 17.94 3.66 42.03
N ARG A 85 17.76 2.34 42.00
CA ARG A 85 16.42 1.74 42.07
C ARG A 85 16.37 0.67 43.16
N LEU A 86 15.33 0.76 43.99
CA LEU A 86 14.99 -0.25 44.99
C LEU A 86 13.97 -1.20 44.36
N VAL A 87 14.31 -2.47 44.22
CA VAL A 87 13.40 -3.49 43.69
C VAL A 87 13.07 -4.46 44.81
N TRP A 88 11.78 -4.62 45.09
CA TRP A 88 11.28 -5.59 46.05
C TRP A 88 10.84 -6.83 45.28
N GLU A 89 11.40 -7.99 45.63
CA GLU A 89 10.98 -9.27 45.09
C GLU A 89 10.40 -10.11 46.23
N TYR A 90 9.18 -10.60 46.04
CA TYR A 90 8.52 -11.48 47.00
C TYR A 90 8.81 -12.92 46.62
N ASP A 91 9.52 -13.64 47.49
CA ASP A 91 9.74 -15.08 47.32
C ASP A 91 8.57 -15.86 47.97
N PRO A 92 7.71 -16.50 47.17
CA PRO A 92 6.57 -17.23 47.71
C PRO A 92 6.96 -18.53 48.44
N PHE A 93 8.21 -18.99 48.36
CA PHE A 93 8.66 -20.22 49.00
C PHE A 93 9.19 -20.01 50.42
N GLU A 94 9.79 -18.87 50.71
CA GLU A 94 10.34 -18.59 52.05
C GLU A 94 9.47 -17.64 52.88
N GLY A 95 8.50 -16.94 52.27
CA GLY A 95 7.58 -16.05 52.98
C GLY A 95 8.22 -14.74 53.47
N TRP A 96 9.42 -14.42 52.99
CA TRP A 96 10.15 -13.17 53.27
C TRP A 96 10.13 -12.24 52.05
N ILE A 97 10.17 -10.94 52.33
CA ILE A 97 10.41 -9.91 51.32
C ILE A 97 11.91 -9.61 51.36
N HIS A 98 12.60 -9.86 50.26
CA HIS A 98 13.99 -9.42 50.08
C HIS A 98 13.98 -8.05 49.39
N SER A 99 14.70 -7.09 49.97
CA SER A 99 14.97 -5.80 49.31
C SER A 99 16.28 -5.91 48.55
N TRP A 100 16.22 -5.84 47.23
CA TRP A 100 17.41 -5.80 46.39
C TRP A 100 17.68 -4.38 45.95
N GLN A 101 18.92 -3.92 46.10
CA GLN A 101 19.36 -2.67 45.51
C GLN A 101 20.08 -2.98 44.20
N TRP A 102 19.47 -2.51 43.11
CA TRP A 102 20.09 -2.58 41.80
C TRP A 102 20.55 -1.18 41.40
N VAL A 103 21.82 -1.07 41.03
CA VAL A 103 22.38 0.15 40.47
C VAL A 103 22.51 -0.07 38.98
N PHE A 104 21.71 0.66 38.21
CA PHE A 104 21.79 0.63 36.76
C PHE A 104 22.69 1.79 36.30
N LEU A 105 23.78 1.44 35.65
CA LEU A 105 24.73 2.37 35.05
C LEU A 105 24.45 2.44 33.55
N TYR A 106 24.19 3.64 33.07
CA TYR A 106 24.11 3.94 31.65
C TYR A 106 25.24 4.89 31.30
N TYR A 107 26.11 4.47 30.38
CA TYR A 107 27.22 5.29 29.96
C TYR A 107 27.63 5.01 28.51
N TYR A 108 28.16 6.02 27.85
CA TYR A 108 28.65 5.92 26.47
C TYR A 108 30.14 5.62 26.49
N GLN A 109 30.55 4.50 25.91
CA GLN A 109 31.95 4.11 25.80
C GLN A 109 32.19 3.41 24.46
N ASP A 110 33.30 3.73 23.79
CA ASP A 110 33.74 3.10 22.54
C ASP A 110 32.68 3.12 21.41
N ASN A 111 32.02 4.27 21.20
CA ASN A 111 30.93 4.44 20.22
C ASN A 111 29.70 3.56 20.43
N SER A 112 29.49 3.07 21.66
CA SER A 112 28.30 2.30 22.01
C SER A 112 27.76 2.77 23.36
N TYR A 113 26.43 2.75 23.51
CA TYR A 113 25.83 2.89 24.83
C TYR A 113 25.93 1.55 25.54
N ARG A 114 26.48 1.56 26.75
CA ARG A 114 26.59 0.40 27.63
C ARG A 114 25.58 0.51 28.76
N PHE A 115 24.98 -0.63 29.07
CA PHE A 115 24.10 -0.82 30.20
C PHE A 115 24.75 -1.84 31.14
N GLU A 116 25.00 -1.43 32.37
CA GLU A 116 25.50 -2.32 33.41
C GLU A 116 24.53 -2.32 34.57
N ALA A 117 24.16 -3.52 35.03
CA ALA A 117 23.41 -3.71 36.27
C ALA A 117 24.38 -4.20 37.33
N LEU A 118 24.65 -3.37 38.33
CA LEU A 118 25.39 -3.76 39.52
C LEU A 118 24.39 -4.16 40.62
N TRP A 119 24.68 -5.26 41.30
CA TRP A 119 23.88 -5.78 42.39
C TRP A 119 24.60 -5.53 43.73
N ASP A 120 23.89 -4.92 44.69
CA ASP A 120 24.32 -4.85 46.10
C ASP A 120 23.43 -5.80 46.93
N GLY A 121 23.98 -6.97 47.25
CA GLY A 121 23.34 -7.96 48.10
C GLY A 121 23.57 -7.65 49.57
N ARG A 122 22.52 -7.18 50.25
CA ARG A 122 22.53 -6.99 51.72
C ARG A 122 21.61 -7.98 52.41
N ASP A 123 22.03 -8.46 53.58
CA ASP A 123 21.16 -9.27 54.44
C ASP A 123 20.11 -8.40 55.14
N THR A 124 19.23 -9.04 55.91
CA THR A 124 18.16 -8.38 56.67
C THR A 124 18.66 -7.44 57.77
N GLU A 125 19.95 -7.46 58.09
CA GLU A 125 20.62 -6.55 59.04
C GLU A 125 21.44 -5.46 58.34
N ASN A 126 21.30 -5.33 57.01
CA ASN A 126 21.99 -4.35 56.17
C ASN A 126 23.51 -4.58 56.06
N ASN A 127 24.01 -5.77 56.39
CA ASN A 127 25.41 -6.12 56.19
C ASN A 127 25.67 -6.47 54.72
N LEU A 128 26.83 -6.06 54.20
CA LEU A 128 27.21 -6.29 52.81
C LEU A 128 27.66 -7.75 52.63
N VAL A 129 26.90 -8.55 51.88
CA VAL A 129 27.13 -10.01 51.76
C VAL A 129 27.95 -10.37 50.52
N GLY A 130 28.04 -9.47 49.53
CA GLY A 130 28.97 -9.59 48.40
C GLY A 130 28.66 -8.64 47.24
N ILE A 131 29.70 -8.26 46.50
CA ILE A 131 29.59 -7.58 45.21
C ILE A 131 29.93 -8.61 44.13
N GLY A 132 28.96 -8.99 43.31
CA GLY A 132 29.16 -9.90 42.19
C GLY A 132 28.90 -9.18 40.87
N GLU A 133 29.89 -9.16 39.98
CA GLU A 133 29.68 -8.80 38.58
C GLU A 133 29.01 -9.98 37.88
N TYR A 134 27.76 -9.83 37.47
CA TYR A 134 27.15 -10.74 36.51
C TYR A 134 27.36 -10.16 35.11
N PRO A 135 28.23 -10.74 34.26
CA PRO A 135 28.40 -10.28 32.89
C PRO A 135 27.20 -10.76 32.07
N PHE A 136 26.07 -10.06 32.17
CA PHE A 136 25.08 -10.07 31.10
C PHE A 136 25.55 -9.09 30.04
N THR A 137 26.32 -9.57 29.07
CA THR A 137 26.52 -8.84 27.81
C THR A 137 25.25 -8.99 26.98
N ALA A 138 24.22 -8.22 27.32
CA ALA A 138 23.13 -8.00 26.39
C ALA A 138 23.68 -7.05 25.30
N ILE A 139 24.11 -7.61 24.17
CA ILE A 139 24.35 -6.84 22.96
C ILE A 139 22.96 -6.42 22.47
N ALA A 140 22.43 -5.35 23.05
CA ALA A 140 21.35 -4.61 22.42
C ALA A 140 21.97 -4.03 21.15
N GLN A 141 21.60 -4.57 20.00
CA GLN A 141 21.87 -3.92 18.73
C GLN A 141 20.99 -2.67 18.74
N ILE A 142 21.54 -1.56 19.24
CA ILE A 142 20.84 -0.28 19.36
C ILE A 142 20.65 0.22 17.93
N LEU A 143 19.48 -0.05 17.37
CA LEU A 143 18.95 0.66 16.20
C LEU A 143 18.93 2.17 16.52
N PRO A 144 19.01 3.06 15.51
CA PRO A 144 19.13 4.50 15.71
C PRO A 144 17.87 5.08 16.37
N PHE A 145 17.86 5.07 17.69
CA PHE A 145 16.82 5.59 18.55
C PHE A 145 17.38 6.78 19.33
N SER A 146 16.61 7.86 19.43
CA SER A 146 16.91 8.99 20.32
C SER A 146 16.05 8.94 21.57
N PHE A 147 16.53 9.43 22.70
CA PHE A 147 15.85 9.31 23.99
C PHE A 147 15.54 10.70 24.55
N MET A 148 14.31 11.19 24.39
CA MET A 148 13.89 12.43 25.04
C MET A 148 13.32 12.13 26.44
N MET A 149 14.02 12.59 27.49
CA MET A 149 13.52 12.53 28.87
C MET A 149 12.65 13.76 29.13
N ASP A 150 11.34 13.59 29.25
CA ASP A 150 10.45 14.66 29.70
C ASP A 150 10.77 14.97 31.18
N SER A 151 11.35 16.15 31.43
CA SER A 151 11.74 16.57 32.79
C SER A 151 10.56 16.75 33.75
N LYS A 152 9.31 16.78 33.27
CA LYS A 152 8.12 16.89 34.12
C LYS A 152 7.47 15.55 34.45
N GLU A 153 7.66 14.53 33.62
CA GLU A 153 7.01 13.21 33.81
C GLU A 153 8.00 12.04 33.91
N GLY A 154 9.31 12.26 33.75
CA GLY A 154 10.32 11.21 33.76
C GLY A 154 10.19 10.21 32.59
N LYS A 155 9.33 10.49 31.61
CA LYS A 155 9.07 9.60 30.48
C LYS A 155 10.14 9.78 29.42
N ILE A 156 10.80 8.68 29.05
CA ILE A 156 11.70 8.64 27.91
C ILE A 156 10.87 8.30 26.67
N THR A 157 10.74 9.25 25.74
CA THR A 157 10.10 9.00 24.45
C THR A 157 11.17 8.74 23.41
N VAL A 158 11.12 7.55 22.82
CA VAL A 158 11.92 7.17 21.66
C VAL A 158 11.09 7.37 20.41
N THR A 159 11.43 8.36 19.61
CA THR A 159 10.81 8.58 18.29
C THR A 159 11.72 7.98 17.24
N ALA A 160 11.30 6.85 16.67
CA ALA A 160 11.96 6.31 15.48
C ALA A 160 11.83 7.32 14.32
N PRO A 161 12.84 7.44 13.45
CA PRO A 161 12.71 8.27 12.27
C PRO A 161 11.50 7.83 11.43
N ALA A 162 10.75 8.78 10.88
CA ALA A 162 9.67 8.51 9.93
C ALA A 162 9.84 9.40 8.72
N ILE A 163 9.65 8.84 7.53
CA ILE A 163 9.58 9.57 6.27
C ILE A 163 8.13 9.57 5.79
N THR A 164 7.70 10.69 5.20
CA THR A 164 6.34 10.88 4.68
C THR A 164 6.41 11.66 3.37
N ILE A 165 5.67 11.19 2.36
CA ILE A 165 5.36 11.90 1.14
C ILE A 165 4.17 12.81 1.42
N CYS A 166 4.32 14.10 1.10
CA CYS A 166 3.36 15.13 1.47
C CYS A 166 2.77 15.85 0.25
N ASP A 167 1.66 16.55 0.48
CA ASP A 167 1.18 17.59 -0.40
C ASP A 167 1.96 18.91 -0.22
N SER A 168 1.55 19.98 -0.92
CA SER A 168 2.19 21.29 -0.81
C SER A 168 2.00 21.99 0.54
N ASN A 169 1.06 21.53 1.37
CA ASN A 169 0.80 22.02 2.72
C ASN A 169 1.59 21.25 3.79
N TRP A 170 2.35 20.24 3.39
CA TRP A 170 3.07 19.30 4.27
C TRP A 170 2.16 18.36 5.05
N ASP A 171 0.93 18.17 4.58
CA ASP A 171 0.05 17.12 5.06
C ASP A 171 0.41 15.80 4.38
N SER A 172 0.22 14.68 5.08
CA SER A 172 0.45 13.36 4.49
C SER A 172 -0.41 13.20 3.26
N LEU A 173 0.18 12.76 2.15
CA LEU A 173 -0.57 12.48 0.95
C LEU A 173 -1.56 11.33 1.22
N SER A 174 -2.79 11.44 0.72
CA SER A 174 -3.70 10.29 0.77
C SER A 174 -3.12 9.15 -0.06
N TRP A 175 -3.19 7.93 0.46
CA TRP A 175 -2.57 6.75 -0.15
C TRP A 175 -3.08 6.47 -1.57
N ASP A 176 -4.29 6.91 -1.91
CA ASP A 176 -4.94 6.76 -3.22
C ASP A 176 -4.67 7.92 -4.19
N THR A 177 -3.81 8.88 -3.81
CA THR A 177 -3.43 10.00 -4.67
C THR A 177 -2.46 9.54 -5.76
N VAL A 178 -2.72 9.94 -7.01
CA VAL A 178 -1.85 9.66 -8.16
C VAL A 178 -1.20 10.96 -8.63
N LEU A 179 0.09 11.10 -8.35
CA LEU A 179 0.92 12.23 -8.78
C LEU A 179 1.19 12.19 -10.28
N LYS A 180 1.66 13.28 -10.88
CA LYS A 180 1.95 13.36 -12.33
C LYS A 180 3.36 13.89 -12.61
N VAL A 181 3.94 13.47 -13.74
CA VAL A 181 5.19 14.08 -14.25
C VAL A 181 5.00 15.58 -14.43
N GLY A 182 5.92 16.37 -13.89
CA GLY A 182 5.84 17.84 -13.83
C GLY A 182 5.26 18.39 -12.53
N GLU A 183 4.71 17.55 -11.64
CA GLU A 183 4.33 17.96 -10.29
C GLU A 183 5.53 17.93 -9.33
N THR A 184 5.39 18.62 -8.21
CA THR A 184 6.42 18.65 -7.15
C THR A 184 6.12 17.57 -6.13
N LEU A 185 7.09 16.70 -5.89
CA LEU A 185 7.09 15.72 -4.80
C LEU A 185 7.64 16.39 -3.54
N TYR A 186 6.83 16.48 -2.48
CA TYR A 186 7.24 17.02 -1.18
C TYR A 186 7.53 15.87 -0.22
N LEU A 187 8.65 15.95 0.50
CA LEU A 187 9.05 14.94 1.48
C LEU A 187 9.32 15.57 2.84
N GLN A 188 8.84 14.92 3.88
CA GLN A 188 9.13 15.23 5.26
C GLN A 188 9.80 14.03 5.94
N VAL A 189 10.86 14.29 6.71
CA VAL A 189 11.42 13.30 7.64
C VAL A 189 11.36 13.89 9.04
N SER A 190 10.76 13.16 9.96
CA SER A 190 10.97 13.39 11.40
C SER A 190 12.09 12.47 11.86
N LYS A 191 13.08 13.00 12.57
CA LYS A 191 14.11 12.18 13.24
C LYS A 191 14.15 12.50 14.73
N GLY A 192 14.81 11.66 15.49
CA GLY A 192 15.21 12.02 16.86
C GLY A 192 16.52 12.83 16.89
N GLU A 193 16.68 13.70 17.89
CA GLU A 193 17.88 14.49 18.22
C GLU A 193 18.72 15.00 17.02
N GLY A 194 18.49 16.24 16.62
CA GLY A 194 19.39 17.06 15.81
C GLY A 194 20.29 17.95 16.68
N ASN A 195 21.33 18.52 16.07
CA ASN A 195 22.16 19.52 16.75
C ASN A 195 21.36 20.81 16.99
N PRO A 196 21.08 21.20 18.26
CA PRO A 196 20.23 22.34 18.57
C PRO A 196 20.81 23.69 18.12
N SER A 197 22.08 23.72 17.73
CA SER A 197 22.81 24.95 17.40
C SER A 197 22.92 25.22 15.90
N LEU A 198 22.64 24.24 15.04
CA LEU A 198 22.86 24.35 13.59
C LEU A 198 21.72 23.68 12.83
N GLN A 199 21.24 24.34 11.78
CA GLN A 199 20.30 23.75 10.84
C GLN A 199 21.01 22.62 10.08
N GLU A 200 20.51 21.40 10.22
CA GLU A 200 21.12 20.23 9.60
C GLU A 200 20.50 19.92 8.23
N THR A 201 21.19 19.08 7.46
CA THR A 201 20.66 18.48 6.25
C THR A 201 20.78 16.97 6.32
N ILE A 202 19.84 16.28 5.68
CA ILE A 202 19.87 14.83 5.49
C ILE A 202 19.68 14.53 4.01
N VAL A 203 20.05 13.31 3.61
CA VAL A 203 19.87 12.84 2.24
C VAL A 203 18.88 11.67 2.26
N VAL A 204 17.89 11.73 1.39
CA VAL A 204 16.90 10.66 1.17
C VAL A 204 17.00 10.17 -0.27
N THR A 205 16.67 8.91 -0.50
CA THR A 205 16.60 8.33 -1.85
C THR A 205 15.16 8.24 -2.29
N VAL A 206 14.84 8.74 -3.49
CA VAL A 206 13.54 8.57 -4.14
C VAL A 206 13.71 7.73 -5.38
N LYS A 207 13.01 6.61 -5.48
CA LYS A 207 13.05 5.72 -6.65
C LYS A 207 11.67 5.43 -7.17
N SER A 208 11.58 5.04 -8.43
CA SER A 208 10.38 4.38 -8.95
C SER A 208 10.63 2.88 -9.07
N ASN A 209 9.58 2.07 -9.00
CA ASN A 209 9.71 0.62 -9.11
C ASN A 209 10.15 0.16 -10.50
N LEU A 210 9.98 0.98 -11.54
CA LEU A 210 10.20 0.57 -12.92
C LEU A 210 11.13 1.51 -13.70
N THR A 211 10.80 2.81 -13.81
CA THR A 211 11.59 3.73 -14.65
C THR A 211 13.00 3.95 -14.11
N ASN A 212 13.14 4.16 -12.80
CA ASN A 212 14.39 4.50 -12.14
C ASN A 212 14.50 3.76 -10.79
N PRO A 213 14.81 2.45 -10.83
CA PRO A 213 14.92 1.62 -9.64
C PRO A 213 16.14 1.96 -8.77
N VAL A 214 17.13 2.65 -9.34
CA VAL A 214 18.30 3.15 -8.60
C VAL A 214 17.92 4.36 -7.74
N GLY A 215 17.05 5.21 -8.28
CA GLY A 215 16.56 6.42 -7.62
C GLY A 215 17.49 7.62 -7.76
N ILE A 216 17.00 8.74 -7.23
CA ILE A 216 17.69 10.02 -7.10
C ILE A 216 17.92 10.35 -5.63
N GLN A 217 19.00 11.07 -5.33
CA GLN A 217 19.27 11.58 -3.99
C GLN A 217 18.64 12.97 -3.85
N LEU A 218 17.88 13.19 -2.79
CA LEU A 218 17.30 14.49 -2.44
C LEU A 218 17.82 14.93 -1.08
N THR A 219 18.34 16.15 -1.01
CA THR A 219 18.75 16.76 0.26
C THR A 219 17.55 17.45 0.91
N LEU A 220 17.23 17.05 2.15
CA LEU A 220 16.21 17.71 2.97
C LEU A 220 16.90 18.59 4.01
N THR A 221 16.31 19.74 4.30
CA THR A 221 16.83 20.73 5.25
C THR A 221 15.93 20.78 6.46
N GLU A 222 16.52 20.83 7.65
CA GLU A 222 15.78 20.98 8.89
C GLU A 222 14.97 22.29 8.91
N THR A 223 13.70 22.28 9.31
CA THR A 223 12.83 23.46 9.24
C THR A 223 13.25 24.58 10.20
N THR A 224 13.69 24.19 11.40
CA THR A 224 14.39 25.05 12.37
C THR A 224 15.46 24.21 13.07
N PRO A 225 16.55 24.79 13.63
CA PRO A 225 17.66 24.04 14.26
C PRO A 225 17.30 23.10 15.42
N THR A 226 16.04 23.09 15.87
CA THR A 226 15.57 22.26 16.98
C THR A 226 14.29 21.49 16.65
N SER A 227 13.80 21.59 15.41
CA SER A 227 12.54 20.95 15.02
C SER A 227 12.67 19.45 14.90
N ASN A 228 13.85 18.94 14.51
CA ASN A 228 14.06 17.59 14.01
C ASN A 228 13.12 17.19 12.85
N ILE A 229 12.54 18.18 12.17
CA ILE A 229 11.68 18.01 11.00
C ILE A 229 12.47 18.51 9.80
N TYR A 230 12.75 17.62 8.87
CA TYR A 230 13.48 17.89 7.65
C TYR A 230 12.52 17.90 6.49
N ARG A 231 12.60 18.95 5.66
CA ARG A 231 11.70 19.14 4.52
C ARG A 231 12.51 19.44 3.27
N GLY A 232 12.00 18.97 2.16
CA GLY A 232 12.55 19.23 0.84
C GLY A 232 11.57 18.77 -0.22
N SER A 233 11.85 19.13 -1.46
CA SER A 233 11.02 18.76 -2.57
C SER A 233 11.83 18.62 -3.84
N THR A 234 11.28 17.90 -4.81
CA THR A 234 11.85 17.74 -6.14
C THR A 234 10.75 17.69 -7.19
N LEU A 235 11.08 18.04 -8.43
CA LEU A 235 10.17 17.87 -9.55
C LEU A 235 10.14 16.39 -9.96
N ILE A 236 8.95 15.85 -10.23
CA ILE A 236 8.81 14.54 -10.87
C ILE A 236 9.17 14.73 -12.34
N THR A 237 10.34 14.24 -12.74
CA THR A 237 10.87 14.38 -14.10
C THR A 237 10.77 13.08 -14.88
N PRO A 238 10.88 13.12 -16.23
CA PRO A 238 10.93 11.92 -17.07
C PRO A 238 12.03 10.89 -16.70
N SER A 239 13.08 11.31 -15.98
CA SER A 239 14.13 10.39 -15.51
C SER A 239 13.79 9.69 -14.20
N LEU A 240 12.73 10.11 -13.51
CA LEU A 240 12.19 9.42 -12.33
C LEU A 240 11.00 8.54 -12.72
N ILE A 241 10.10 9.06 -13.57
CA ILE A 241 8.93 8.36 -14.12
C ILE A 241 8.90 8.64 -15.61
N ALA A 242 8.90 7.60 -16.44
CA ALA A 242 8.90 7.75 -17.89
C ALA A 242 7.65 8.50 -18.34
N LYS A 243 7.73 9.11 -19.53
CA LYS A 243 6.60 9.84 -20.10
C LYS A 243 6.40 9.41 -21.54
N GLY A 244 5.35 8.62 -21.77
CA GLY A 244 4.95 8.16 -23.10
C GLY A 244 5.87 7.08 -23.67
N GLU A 245 5.67 6.80 -24.96
CA GLU A 245 6.23 5.64 -25.67
C GLU A 245 7.74 5.50 -25.45
N ASP A 246 8.10 4.52 -24.64
CA ASP A 246 9.49 4.21 -24.27
C ASP A 246 10.02 2.95 -24.99
N GLY A 247 9.17 2.32 -25.82
CA GLY A 247 9.47 1.10 -26.56
C GLY A 247 9.34 -0.18 -25.73
N VAL A 248 8.81 -0.09 -24.50
CA VAL A 248 8.47 -1.24 -23.66
C VAL A 248 6.98 -1.49 -23.75
N ASP A 249 6.59 -2.73 -24.04
CA ASP A 249 5.18 -3.10 -23.99
C ASP A 249 4.68 -3.19 -22.55
N GLU A 250 3.68 -2.39 -22.22
CA GLU A 250 3.17 -2.15 -20.87
C GLU A 250 1.66 -2.37 -20.76
N PHE A 251 1.18 -2.86 -19.61
CA PHE A 251 -0.24 -3.03 -19.37
C PHE A 251 -0.66 -2.59 -17.97
N ALA A 252 -1.91 -2.17 -17.83
CA ALA A 252 -2.55 -1.90 -16.55
C ALA A 252 -3.99 -2.45 -16.57
N ASP A 253 -4.54 -2.70 -15.39
CA ASP A 253 -5.91 -3.16 -15.27
C ASP A 253 -6.69 -2.55 -14.10
N ALA A 254 -8.00 -2.45 -14.25
CA ALA A 254 -8.94 -2.01 -13.23
C ALA A 254 -10.12 -2.98 -13.15
N ASP A 255 -10.53 -3.30 -11.93
CA ASP A 255 -11.65 -4.20 -11.68
C ASP A 255 -12.50 -3.72 -10.50
N ILE A 256 -13.80 -3.56 -10.73
CA ILE A 256 -14.76 -3.13 -9.73
C ILE A 256 -15.78 -4.22 -9.35
N THR A 257 -15.78 -5.37 -10.03
CA THR A 257 -16.74 -6.45 -9.80
C THR A 257 -16.04 -7.77 -9.44
N THR A 258 -16.83 -8.78 -9.12
CA THR A 258 -16.39 -10.17 -9.18
C THR A 258 -17.25 -10.84 -10.24
N PRO A 259 -16.68 -11.67 -11.14
CA PRO A 259 -15.34 -12.27 -11.09
C PRO A 259 -14.24 -11.41 -11.71
N ASN A 260 -13.02 -11.58 -11.18
CA ASN A 260 -11.83 -10.82 -11.58
C ASN A 260 -11.16 -11.45 -12.82
N ASP A 261 -11.75 -11.19 -13.98
CA ASP A 261 -11.18 -11.49 -15.29
C ASP A 261 -9.96 -10.61 -15.61
N SER A 262 -9.78 -9.48 -14.91
CA SER A 262 -8.55 -8.68 -14.99
C SER A 262 -7.31 -9.49 -14.61
N ASN A 263 -7.37 -10.39 -13.62
CA ASN A 263 -6.26 -11.31 -13.31
C ASN A 263 -5.88 -12.20 -14.49
N ALA A 264 -6.86 -12.63 -15.29
CA ALA A 264 -6.60 -13.43 -16.49
C ALA A 264 -5.96 -12.59 -17.60
N PHE A 265 -6.36 -11.32 -17.70
CA PHE A 265 -5.69 -10.35 -18.56
C PHE A 265 -4.23 -10.16 -18.13
N SER A 266 -3.95 -9.79 -16.87
CA SER A 266 -2.60 -9.54 -16.36
C SER A 266 -1.70 -10.77 -16.52
N ALA A 267 -2.20 -11.97 -16.18
CA ALA A 267 -1.46 -13.21 -16.34
C ALA A 267 -1.10 -13.53 -17.80
N GLY A 268 -2.01 -13.25 -18.74
CA GLY A 268 -1.80 -13.53 -20.15
C GLY A 268 -1.03 -12.44 -20.91
N MET A 269 -0.84 -11.26 -20.32
CA MET A 269 -0.03 -10.18 -20.89
C MET A 269 1.47 -10.39 -20.70
N SER A 270 1.91 -11.32 -19.84
CA SER A 270 3.33 -11.68 -19.70
C SER A 270 3.96 -12.09 -21.05
N PRO A 271 5.16 -11.60 -21.42
CA PRO A 271 6.15 -10.92 -20.57
C PRO A 271 6.08 -9.39 -20.58
N LYS A 272 4.96 -8.78 -21.03
CA LYS A 272 4.76 -7.33 -20.95
C LYS A 272 4.87 -6.86 -19.49
N LYS A 273 5.22 -5.60 -19.33
CA LYS A 273 5.49 -5.00 -18.03
C LYS A 273 4.19 -4.50 -17.39
N ASP A 274 4.01 -4.84 -16.12
CA ASP A 274 2.84 -4.45 -15.33
C ASP A 274 3.03 -3.02 -14.80
N MET A 275 2.13 -2.14 -15.21
CA MET A 275 2.02 -0.73 -14.81
C MET A 275 0.94 -0.53 -13.74
N GLY A 276 0.67 -1.56 -12.95
CA GLY A 276 -0.22 -1.50 -11.81
C GLY A 276 -1.65 -1.88 -12.11
N GLU A 277 -2.32 -2.28 -11.03
CA GLU A 277 -3.70 -2.69 -10.99
C GLU A 277 -4.49 -1.77 -10.05
N ALA A 278 -5.79 -1.61 -10.29
CA ALA A 278 -6.73 -1.02 -9.34
C ALA A 278 -7.90 -1.97 -9.05
N ARG A 279 -8.40 -1.93 -7.82
CA ARG A 279 -9.52 -2.76 -7.36
C ARG A 279 -10.60 -1.88 -6.76
N LYS A 280 -11.86 -2.31 -6.73
CA LYS A 280 -13.00 -1.51 -6.27
C LYS A 280 -12.67 -0.56 -5.09
N GLU A 281 -12.29 -1.13 -3.94
CA GLU A 281 -11.94 -0.38 -2.73
C GLU A 281 -10.42 -0.23 -2.53
N GLY A 282 -9.62 -0.80 -3.44
CA GLY A 282 -8.18 -0.97 -3.31
C GLY A 282 -7.73 -1.87 -2.14
N ASP A 283 -6.42 -1.93 -1.92
CA ASP A 283 -5.75 -2.66 -0.84
C ASP A 283 -4.45 -1.92 -0.49
N GLU A 284 -4.54 -1.04 0.52
CA GLU A 284 -3.42 -0.21 0.98
C GLU A 284 -2.20 -1.06 1.41
N LYS A 285 -2.43 -2.22 2.03
CA LYS A 285 -1.33 -3.12 2.47
C LYS A 285 -0.54 -3.67 1.29
N LYS A 286 -1.19 -3.87 0.14
CA LYS A 286 -0.54 -4.30 -1.11
C LYS A 286 -0.12 -3.15 -2.02
N MET A 287 -0.45 -1.91 -1.63
CA MET A 287 -0.32 -0.72 -2.47
C MET A 287 -1.02 -0.94 -3.82
N ILE A 288 -2.31 -1.30 -3.76
CA ILE A 288 -3.23 -1.38 -4.90
C ILE A 288 -4.28 -0.27 -4.70
N PRO A 289 -4.31 0.80 -5.52
CA PRO A 289 -5.28 1.88 -5.33
C PRO A 289 -6.73 1.43 -5.58
N PRO A 290 -7.71 2.20 -5.08
CA PRO A 290 -9.09 2.03 -5.50
C PRO A 290 -9.24 2.38 -6.99
N VAL A 291 -10.28 1.86 -7.64
CA VAL A 291 -10.67 2.34 -8.98
C VAL A 291 -11.29 3.73 -8.83
N ASN A 292 -10.47 4.76 -8.82
CA ASN A 292 -10.88 6.16 -8.72
C ASN A 292 -10.56 6.94 -10.01
N ILE A 293 -11.05 8.17 -10.10
CA ILE A 293 -10.85 9.02 -11.30
C ILE A 293 -9.35 9.21 -11.62
N ALA A 294 -8.50 9.31 -10.60
CA ALA A 294 -7.07 9.54 -10.80
C ALA A 294 -6.40 8.33 -11.47
N PHE A 295 -6.70 7.10 -11.03
CA PHE A 295 -6.24 5.88 -11.67
C PHE A 295 -6.80 5.72 -13.09
N MET A 296 -8.11 5.96 -13.28
CA MET A 296 -8.76 5.84 -14.59
C MET A 296 -8.19 6.82 -15.61
N GLN A 297 -7.91 8.06 -15.22
CA GLN A 297 -7.20 9.04 -16.06
C GLN A 297 -5.75 8.65 -16.32
N ALA A 298 -5.11 7.93 -15.40
CA ALA A 298 -3.74 7.48 -15.54
C ALA A 298 -3.64 6.30 -16.53
N ALA A 299 -4.57 5.34 -16.43
CA ALA A 299 -4.55 4.08 -17.17
C ALA A 299 -3.20 3.36 -17.03
N GLY A 300 -2.68 3.36 -15.81
CA GLY A 300 -1.33 2.90 -15.47
C GLY A 300 -0.66 3.84 -14.45
N ILE A 301 0.07 3.25 -13.50
CA ILE A 301 0.77 3.90 -12.41
C ILE A 301 2.12 3.23 -12.15
N GLU A 302 3.05 4.02 -11.63
CA GLU A 302 4.27 3.53 -11.00
C GLU A 302 4.26 3.89 -9.51
N LYS A 303 4.98 3.08 -8.71
CA LYS A 303 5.17 3.32 -7.28
C LYS A 303 6.42 4.17 -7.11
N LEU A 304 6.26 5.37 -6.54
CA LEU A 304 7.35 6.23 -6.09
C LEU A 304 7.61 5.94 -4.62
N THR A 305 8.80 5.42 -4.30
CA THR A 305 9.20 5.10 -2.93
C THR A 305 10.30 6.06 -2.47
N ALA A 306 10.02 6.80 -1.41
CA ALA A 306 11.00 7.60 -0.68
C ALA A 306 11.59 6.77 0.46
N ILE A 307 12.91 6.80 0.64
CA ILE A 307 13.65 5.96 1.59
C ILE A 307 14.61 6.81 2.42
N TYR A 308 14.58 6.60 3.73
CA TYR A 308 15.54 7.16 4.69
C TYR A 308 15.88 6.13 5.78
N GLY A 309 17.12 5.61 5.75
CA GLY A 309 17.51 4.52 6.64
C GLY A 309 16.64 3.28 6.40
N ASP A 310 16.00 2.77 7.46
CA ASP A 310 15.11 1.60 7.41
C ASP A 310 13.63 1.98 7.21
N THR A 311 13.31 3.27 7.04
CA THR A 311 11.93 3.72 6.80
C THR A 311 11.72 4.14 5.36
N SER A 312 10.48 3.95 4.91
CA SER A 312 10.06 4.31 3.57
C SER A 312 8.60 4.72 3.55
N ASP A 313 8.26 5.58 2.59
CA ASP A 313 6.88 5.89 2.24
C ASP A 313 6.71 5.78 0.73
N THR A 314 5.49 5.47 0.28
CA THR A 314 5.19 5.21 -1.13
C THR A 314 3.95 5.97 -1.58
N ALA A 315 4.04 6.59 -2.76
CA ALA A 315 2.93 7.20 -3.46
C ALA A 315 2.81 6.63 -4.88
N PHE A 316 1.65 6.83 -5.51
CA PHE A 316 1.46 6.49 -6.91
C PHE A 316 1.80 7.68 -7.80
N CYS A 317 2.35 7.41 -8.97
CA CYS A 317 2.53 8.39 -10.03
C CYS A 317 1.98 7.85 -11.34
N LYS A 318 1.21 8.67 -12.06
CA LYS A 318 0.68 8.36 -13.39
C LYS A 318 1.83 8.00 -14.31
N ASN A 319 1.82 6.77 -14.81
CA ASN A 319 2.60 6.35 -15.95
C ASN A 319 1.72 5.43 -16.82
N GLN A 320 1.27 5.97 -17.94
CA GLN A 320 0.22 5.38 -18.76
C GLN A 320 0.73 4.17 -19.52
N ALA A 321 0.04 3.03 -19.41
CA ALA A 321 0.40 1.82 -20.13
C ALA A 321 -0.03 1.86 -21.61
N ASP A 322 0.53 0.99 -22.46
CA ASP A 322 0.04 0.79 -23.82
C ASP A 322 -1.34 0.10 -23.85
N TRP A 323 -1.59 -0.78 -22.89
CA TRP A 323 -2.81 -1.59 -22.81
C TRP A 323 -3.52 -1.34 -21.49
N PHE A 324 -4.77 -0.91 -21.55
CA PHE A 324 -5.60 -0.75 -20.37
C PHE A 324 -6.84 -1.64 -20.44
N TYR A 325 -7.02 -2.47 -19.44
CA TYR A 325 -8.17 -3.35 -19.29
C TYR A 325 -9.05 -2.89 -18.12
N TYR A 326 -10.34 -2.69 -18.37
CA TYR A 326 -11.30 -2.37 -17.32
C TYR A 326 -12.43 -3.41 -17.31
N SER A 327 -12.73 -3.94 -16.12
CA SER A 327 -13.88 -4.83 -15.87
C SER A 327 -14.85 -4.20 -14.88
N GLY A 328 -16.13 -4.14 -15.26
CA GLY A 328 -17.14 -3.48 -14.45
C GLY A 328 -18.47 -3.22 -15.14
N HIS A 329 -19.27 -2.31 -14.58
CA HIS A 329 -20.54 -1.89 -15.18
C HIS A 329 -20.32 -0.68 -16.06
N GLY A 330 -20.85 -0.76 -17.28
CA GLY A 330 -21.02 0.36 -18.18
C GLY A 330 -22.48 0.77 -18.22
N PHE A 331 -22.72 2.07 -18.39
CA PHE A 331 -24.05 2.66 -18.50
C PHE A 331 -24.17 3.41 -19.81
N HIS A 332 -24.95 2.86 -20.74
CA HIS A 332 -25.18 3.45 -22.06
C HIS A 332 -25.68 4.90 -21.96
N THR A 333 -26.78 5.13 -21.23
CA THR A 333 -27.42 6.45 -21.09
C THR A 333 -26.52 7.53 -20.46
N TYR A 334 -25.56 7.13 -19.61
CA TYR A 334 -24.61 8.05 -18.97
C TYR A 334 -23.24 8.05 -19.64
N GLU A 335 -23.08 7.26 -20.71
CA GLU A 335 -21.88 7.16 -21.53
C GLU A 335 -20.61 6.85 -20.72
N GLY A 336 -20.74 6.17 -19.58
CA GLY A 336 -19.66 6.02 -18.61
C GLY A 336 -19.58 4.65 -17.96
N ILE A 337 -18.44 4.39 -17.35
CA ILE A 337 -18.17 3.18 -16.57
C ILE A 337 -18.12 3.49 -15.08
N THR A 338 -18.44 2.52 -14.25
CA THR A 338 -18.50 2.69 -12.79
C THR A 338 -17.14 2.69 -12.13
N MET A 339 -16.98 3.54 -11.14
CA MET A 339 -15.80 3.59 -10.27
C MET A 339 -16.07 2.86 -8.95
N GLY A 340 -15.01 2.68 -8.17
CA GLY A 340 -15.04 2.00 -6.87
C GLY A 340 -16.01 2.62 -5.88
N ASP A 341 -16.07 3.95 -5.87
CA ASP A 341 -16.95 4.77 -5.04
C ASP A 341 -18.41 4.83 -5.55
N GLY A 342 -18.73 4.15 -6.66
CA GLY A 342 -20.02 4.20 -7.33
C GLY A 342 -20.23 5.41 -8.24
N GLY A 343 -19.23 6.30 -8.36
CA GLY A 343 -19.19 7.36 -9.34
C GLY A 343 -19.06 6.81 -10.77
N LEU A 344 -19.10 7.71 -11.75
CA LEU A 344 -18.90 7.38 -13.16
C LEU A 344 -17.61 8.00 -13.68
N PHE A 345 -16.89 7.25 -14.50
CA PHE A 345 -15.81 7.73 -15.34
C PHE A 345 -16.29 7.79 -16.79
N THR A 346 -16.17 8.97 -17.39
CA THR A 346 -16.77 9.33 -18.67
C THR A 346 -15.72 9.66 -19.75
N PRO A 347 -16.08 9.66 -21.04
CA PRO A 347 -15.20 10.08 -22.13
C PRO A 347 -14.61 11.48 -21.94
N ASP A 348 -15.38 12.41 -21.37
CA ASP A 348 -14.90 13.78 -21.12
C ASP A 348 -13.75 13.80 -20.11
N GLU A 349 -13.80 12.94 -19.09
CA GLU A 349 -12.74 12.81 -18.08
C GLU A 349 -11.49 12.07 -18.61
N ALA A 350 -11.67 11.18 -19.60
CA ALA A 350 -10.58 10.51 -20.31
C ALA A 350 -9.92 11.41 -21.37
N THR A 351 -10.66 12.39 -21.89
CA THR A 351 -10.20 13.28 -22.96
C THR A 351 -8.97 14.08 -22.50
N ASN A 352 -7.93 14.11 -23.34
CA ASN A 352 -6.60 14.67 -23.04
C ASN A 352 -5.81 13.94 -21.93
N GLN A 353 -6.34 12.84 -21.37
CA GLN A 353 -5.63 12.01 -20.40
C GLN A 353 -5.05 10.74 -21.04
N TRP A 354 -5.70 10.22 -22.09
CA TRP A 354 -5.37 8.99 -22.82
C TRP A 354 -4.69 9.23 -24.17
N ASN A 355 -4.07 10.39 -24.36
CA ASN A 355 -3.42 10.81 -25.60
C ASN A 355 -1.89 10.78 -25.54
N ASN A 356 -1.30 10.16 -24.51
CA ASN A 356 0.16 10.09 -24.37
C ASN A 356 0.70 8.75 -24.89
N ASP A 357 0.33 7.64 -24.24
CA ASP A 357 0.89 6.31 -24.54
C ASP A 357 -0.16 5.22 -24.76
N LEU A 358 -1.39 5.47 -24.32
CA LEU A 358 -2.42 4.44 -24.32
C LEU A 358 -2.82 4.04 -25.73
N TYR A 359 -2.45 2.82 -26.13
CA TYR A 359 -2.66 2.31 -27.48
C TYR A 359 -3.96 1.53 -27.62
N THR A 360 -4.30 0.70 -26.63
CA THR A 360 -5.51 -0.13 -26.61
C THR A 360 -6.23 -0.02 -25.28
N VAL A 361 -7.53 0.19 -25.33
CA VAL A 361 -8.44 0.08 -24.18
C VAL A 361 -9.44 -1.02 -24.42
N ILE A 362 -9.67 -1.85 -23.40
CA ILE A 362 -10.66 -2.92 -23.41
C ILE A 362 -11.65 -2.67 -22.28
N PHE A 363 -12.91 -2.43 -22.64
CA PHE A 363 -14.01 -2.36 -21.70
C PHE A 363 -14.73 -3.71 -21.65
N ALA A 364 -14.47 -4.49 -20.60
CA ALA A 364 -15.33 -5.58 -20.18
C ALA A 364 -16.54 -5.02 -19.41
N ALA A 365 -17.31 -4.19 -20.10
CA ALA A 365 -18.44 -3.44 -19.56
C ALA A 365 -19.55 -3.30 -20.61
N CYS A 366 -20.80 -3.25 -20.16
CA CYS A 366 -21.96 -3.14 -21.04
C CYS A 366 -21.95 -1.81 -21.82
N SER A 367 -22.21 -1.89 -23.12
CA SER A 367 -22.63 -0.79 -23.98
C SER A 367 -21.66 0.39 -24.15
N MET A 368 -20.37 0.22 -23.84
CA MET A 368 -19.38 1.29 -23.95
C MET A 368 -18.91 1.55 -25.38
N ILE A 369 -19.05 0.56 -26.27
CA ILE A 369 -18.59 0.64 -27.65
C ILE A 369 -19.79 0.66 -28.61
N ASP A 370 -20.91 1.25 -28.19
CA ASP A 370 -22.08 1.42 -29.06
C ASP A 370 -21.95 2.65 -29.95
N VAL A 371 -22.26 2.47 -31.22
CA VAL A 371 -22.09 3.46 -32.29
C VAL A 371 -23.34 3.41 -33.16
N ASN A 372 -24.02 4.55 -33.30
CA ASN A 372 -25.23 4.70 -34.10
C ASN A 372 -26.33 3.65 -33.83
N ASP A 373 -26.33 2.98 -32.66
CA ASP A 373 -27.19 1.83 -32.33
C ASP A 373 -27.54 0.96 -33.56
N TYR A 374 -26.53 0.52 -34.32
CA TYR A 374 -26.75 -0.18 -35.59
C TYR A 374 -27.58 -1.48 -35.45
N LEU A 375 -27.76 -1.96 -34.22
CA LEU A 375 -28.48 -3.19 -33.92
C LEU A 375 -29.86 -2.93 -33.30
N GLY A 376 -30.20 -1.69 -32.93
CA GLY A 376 -31.51 -1.33 -32.38
C GLY A 376 -31.75 -1.92 -31.00
N TYR A 377 -30.79 -1.80 -30.10
CA TYR A 377 -30.91 -2.32 -28.74
C TYR A 377 -31.37 -1.31 -27.72
N PHE A 378 -31.29 -0.02 -28.02
CA PHE A 378 -31.59 1.03 -27.06
C PHE A 378 -32.80 1.85 -27.52
N ASP A 379 -33.66 2.13 -26.55
CA ASP A 379 -34.82 3.01 -26.65
C ASP A 379 -34.50 4.25 -25.81
N ASP A 380 -33.84 5.20 -26.45
CA ASP A 380 -33.20 6.36 -25.83
C ASP A 380 -34.21 7.45 -25.47
N ASN A 381 -35.40 7.39 -26.07
CA ASN A 381 -36.48 8.33 -25.83
C ASN A 381 -37.59 7.77 -24.91
N GLU A 382 -37.45 6.51 -24.48
CA GLU A 382 -38.37 5.79 -23.61
C GLU A 382 -39.80 5.65 -24.18
N ASP A 383 -39.96 5.61 -25.51
CA ASP A 383 -41.26 5.46 -26.19
C ASP A 383 -41.67 3.99 -26.43
N GLY A 384 -40.80 3.05 -26.09
CA GLY A 384 -40.96 1.61 -26.25
C GLY A 384 -40.43 1.06 -27.57
N THR A 385 -39.80 1.90 -28.42
CA THR A 385 -39.27 1.49 -29.72
C THR A 385 -37.78 1.83 -29.87
N PRO A 386 -36.91 0.81 -30.03
CA PRO A 386 -35.48 1.09 -30.21
C PRO A 386 -35.18 1.91 -31.45
N GLU A 387 -34.30 2.91 -31.32
CA GLU A 387 -33.93 3.80 -32.42
C GLU A 387 -32.68 3.33 -33.16
N VAL A 388 -32.88 2.55 -34.21
CA VAL A 388 -31.77 2.10 -35.07
C VAL A 388 -31.16 3.27 -35.84
N GLY A 389 -29.84 3.43 -35.75
CA GLY A 389 -29.11 4.38 -36.57
C GLY A 389 -28.97 5.76 -35.92
N PRO A 390 -28.72 6.81 -36.71
CA PRO A 390 -28.43 8.17 -36.21
C PRO A 390 -29.64 8.87 -35.55
N THR A 391 -30.77 8.17 -35.40
CA THR A 391 -31.95 8.66 -34.69
C THR A 391 -31.88 8.43 -33.18
N SER A 392 -31.04 7.49 -32.73
CA SER A 392 -30.68 7.35 -31.31
C SER A 392 -29.93 8.63 -30.86
N LYS A 393 -29.98 8.91 -29.55
CA LYS A 393 -29.46 10.16 -28.96
C LYS A 393 -28.14 9.95 -28.24
N VAL A 394 -27.80 8.71 -27.91
CA VAL A 394 -26.68 8.39 -27.03
C VAL A 394 -25.80 7.33 -27.68
N PHE A 395 -24.57 7.71 -28.03
CA PHE A 395 -23.61 6.84 -28.70
C PHE A 395 -22.28 6.84 -27.92
N PRO A 396 -22.17 6.07 -26.82
CA PRO A 396 -20.97 6.07 -25.99
C PRO A 396 -19.70 5.81 -26.80
N GLY A 397 -19.74 4.90 -27.77
CA GLY A 397 -18.62 4.53 -28.62
C GLY A 397 -18.09 5.68 -29.47
N GLU A 398 -18.94 6.61 -29.91
CA GLU A 398 -18.53 7.84 -30.61
C GLU A 398 -17.68 8.73 -29.73
N LYS A 399 -18.11 8.91 -28.47
CA LYS A 399 -17.37 9.74 -27.52
C LYS A 399 -16.07 9.07 -27.11
N TRP A 400 -16.10 7.78 -26.79
CA TRP A 400 -14.89 7.02 -26.46
C TRP A 400 -13.87 7.03 -27.60
N ALA A 401 -14.31 6.98 -28.87
CA ALA A 401 -13.43 7.03 -30.06
C ALA A 401 -12.56 8.30 -30.17
N ASN A 402 -12.90 9.36 -29.41
CA ASN A 402 -12.20 10.64 -29.39
C ASN A 402 -11.28 10.82 -28.17
N THR A 403 -11.19 9.82 -27.28
CA THR A 403 -10.41 9.94 -26.03
C THR A 403 -8.90 9.77 -26.21
N GLY A 404 -8.45 9.17 -27.32
CA GLY A 404 -7.02 9.01 -27.64
C GLY A 404 -6.60 7.63 -28.14
N PRO A 405 -7.04 6.51 -27.52
CA PRO A 405 -6.57 5.18 -27.87
C PRO A 405 -6.82 4.81 -29.33
N LYS A 406 -5.89 4.07 -29.93
CA LYS A 406 -6.00 3.61 -31.31
C LYS A 406 -6.99 2.46 -31.47
N TYR A 407 -7.11 1.62 -30.44
CA TYR A 407 -8.06 0.53 -30.39
C TYR A 407 -8.95 0.66 -29.15
N LEU A 408 -10.25 0.58 -29.36
CA LEU A 408 -11.24 0.43 -28.30
C LEU A 408 -11.98 -0.87 -28.53
N LEU A 409 -11.91 -1.78 -27.56
CA LEU A 409 -12.58 -3.08 -27.61
C LEU A 409 -13.62 -3.12 -26.49
N GLY A 410 -14.74 -3.77 -26.74
CA GLY A 410 -15.76 -3.93 -25.71
C GLY A 410 -17.06 -4.45 -26.29
N TYR A 411 -18.18 -3.95 -25.75
CA TYR A 411 -19.50 -4.38 -26.14
C TYR A 411 -20.39 -3.18 -26.46
N ASN A 412 -21.23 -3.31 -27.50
CA ASN A 412 -22.24 -2.31 -27.86
C ASN A 412 -23.59 -2.52 -27.15
N ALA A 413 -23.79 -3.65 -26.48
CA ALA A 413 -24.91 -3.84 -25.57
C ALA A 413 -24.47 -4.65 -24.34
N SER A 414 -25.13 -5.76 -24.02
CA SER A 414 -24.76 -6.54 -22.85
C SER A 414 -23.34 -7.12 -22.99
N ALA A 415 -22.48 -6.85 -22.00
CA ALA A 415 -21.30 -7.66 -21.82
C ALA A 415 -21.72 -9.10 -21.46
N PRO A 416 -20.95 -10.13 -21.84
CA PRO A 416 -21.19 -11.48 -21.35
C PRO A 416 -21.19 -11.47 -19.82
N ALA A 417 -22.16 -12.20 -19.25
CA ALA A 417 -22.31 -12.30 -17.81
C ALA A 417 -22.02 -13.75 -17.40
N GLY A 418 -20.89 -13.97 -16.74
CA GLY A 418 -20.59 -15.25 -16.14
C GLY A 418 -19.08 -15.47 -15.91
N PRO A 419 -18.68 -16.08 -14.79
CA PRO A 419 -17.27 -16.25 -14.45
C PRO A 419 -16.45 -17.05 -15.46
N TYR A 420 -17.10 -17.88 -16.26
CA TYR A 420 -16.43 -18.73 -17.23
C TYR A 420 -16.38 -18.13 -18.63
N THR A 421 -17.17 -17.09 -18.93
CA THR A 421 -17.18 -16.49 -20.27
C THR A 421 -16.04 -15.50 -20.41
N ASP A 422 -15.85 -14.62 -19.45
CA ASP A 422 -15.03 -13.42 -19.66
C ASP A 422 -13.54 -13.78 -19.57
N THR A 423 -13.17 -14.55 -18.54
CA THR A 423 -11.84 -15.15 -18.42
C THR A 423 -11.48 -16.03 -19.63
N ALA A 424 -12.43 -16.79 -20.19
CA ALA A 424 -12.17 -17.66 -21.34
C ALA A 424 -12.06 -16.88 -22.66
N ILE A 425 -12.82 -15.79 -22.80
CA ILE A 425 -12.72 -14.82 -23.89
C ILE A 425 -11.35 -14.16 -23.85
N ILE A 426 -10.92 -13.59 -22.72
CA ILE A 426 -9.62 -12.91 -22.60
C ILE A 426 -8.46 -13.86 -22.88
N ASN A 427 -8.43 -15.03 -22.23
CA ASN A 427 -7.38 -16.03 -22.45
C ASN A 427 -7.28 -16.49 -23.90
N LYS A 428 -8.42 -16.59 -24.60
CA LYS A 428 -8.43 -16.95 -26.02
C LYS A 428 -8.05 -15.76 -26.88
N TRP A 429 -8.52 -14.56 -26.61
CA TRP A 429 -8.17 -13.35 -27.36
C TRP A 429 -6.67 -13.06 -27.31
N LEU A 430 -6.04 -13.16 -26.14
CA LEU A 430 -4.59 -12.99 -25.96
C LEU A 430 -3.76 -13.92 -26.84
N LYS A 431 -4.28 -15.12 -27.18
CA LYS A 431 -3.61 -16.07 -28.10
C LYS A 431 -3.80 -15.73 -29.58
N TYR A 432 -4.81 -14.94 -29.94
CA TYR A 432 -5.22 -14.70 -31.32
C TYR A 432 -4.86 -13.30 -31.84
N PHE A 433 -4.74 -12.29 -30.97
CA PHE A 433 -4.58 -10.90 -31.42
C PHE A 433 -3.32 -10.67 -32.27
N SER A 434 -2.24 -11.40 -31.99
CA SER A 434 -0.99 -11.37 -32.78
C SER A 434 -1.12 -11.97 -34.20
N ILE A 435 -2.19 -12.71 -34.49
CA ILE A 435 -2.37 -13.45 -35.75
C ILE A 435 -3.28 -12.68 -36.72
N LYS A 436 -4.43 -12.18 -36.26
CA LYS A 436 -5.48 -11.61 -37.14
C LYS A 436 -5.66 -10.10 -37.03
N GLY A 437 -4.89 -9.45 -36.15
CA GLY A 437 -5.11 -8.06 -35.75
C GLY A 437 -6.02 -7.96 -34.51
N ILE A 438 -5.90 -6.85 -33.80
CA ILE A 438 -6.50 -6.63 -32.47
C ILE A 438 -8.03 -6.71 -32.52
N ALA A 439 -8.66 -5.87 -33.34
CA ALA A 439 -10.13 -5.78 -33.48
C ALA A 439 -10.75 -7.07 -34.05
N GLN A 440 -10.18 -7.63 -35.13
CA GLN A 440 -10.72 -8.84 -35.75
C GLN A 440 -10.62 -10.06 -34.83
N SER A 441 -9.56 -10.14 -34.03
CA SER A 441 -9.41 -11.21 -33.04
C SER A 441 -10.41 -11.07 -31.90
N TRP A 442 -10.69 -9.84 -31.44
CA TRP A 442 -11.71 -9.56 -30.44
C TRP A 442 -13.07 -10.09 -30.86
N LEU A 443 -13.52 -9.71 -32.06
CA LEU A 443 -14.81 -10.14 -32.62
C LEU A 443 -14.84 -11.66 -32.84
N LYS A 444 -13.77 -12.24 -33.40
CA LYS A 444 -13.72 -13.68 -33.67
C LYS A 444 -13.81 -14.52 -32.40
N VAL A 445 -13.13 -14.11 -31.34
CA VAL A 445 -13.13 -14.85 -30.08
C VAL A 445 -14.48 -14.71 -29.39
N ASN A 446 -15.04 -13.51 -29.32
CA ASN A 446 -16.37 -13.29 -28.76
C ASN A 446 -17.47 -14.05 -29.51
N ALA A 447 -17.40 -14.12 -30.84
CA ALA A 447 -18.32 -14.93 -31.65
C ALA A 447 -18.27 -16.43 -31.28
N ASP A 448 -17.08 -16.96 -30.96
CA ASP A 448 -16.92 -18.37 -30.54
C ASP A 448 -17.54 -18.65 -29.16
N TYR A 449 -17.69 -17.62 -28.32
CA TYR A 449 -18.30 -17.70 -27.00
C TYR A 449 -19.73 -17.16 -26.96
N MET A 450 -20.34 -16.88 -28.12
CA MET A 450 -21.70 -16.33 -28.23
C MET A 450 -21.90 -14.99 -27.52
N ALA A 451 -20.82 -14.21 -27.34
CA ALA A 451 -20.89 -12.83 -26.86
C ALA A 451 -21.33 -11.92 -28.01
N ALA A 452 -22.66 -11.94 -28.25
CA ALA A 452 -23.34 -11.37 -29.42
C ALA A 452 -23.04 -9.89 -29.70
N TYR A 453 -22.68 -9.17 -28.65
CA TYR A 453 -22.61 -7.71 -28.62
C TYR A 453 -21.17 -7.19 -28.67
N ALA A 454 -20.20 -8.04 -28.99
CA ALA A 454 -18.82 -7.60 -29.06
C ALA A 454 -18.62 -6.64 -30.24
N SER A 455 -17.94 -5.55 -29.95
CA SER A 455 -17.62 -4.48 -30.88
C SER A 455 -16.19 -3.98 -30.70
N ALA A 456 -15.68 -3.33 -31.73
CA ALA A 456 -14.35 -2.73 -31.73
C ALA A 456 -14.33 -1.46 -32.59
N ILE A 457 -13.55 -0.48 -32.16
CA ILE A 457 -13.22 0.71 -32.96
C ILE A 457 -11.71 0.69 -33.20
N ASP A 458 -11.30 0.85 -34.45
CA ASP A 458 -9.91 1.04 -34.84
C ASP A 458 -9.75 2.18 -35.84
N ALA A 459 -8.53 2.36 -36.37
CA ALA A 459 -8.23 3.40 -37.36
C ALA A 459 -9.03 3.25 -38.68
N LYS A 460 -9.59 2.07 -38.98
CA LYS A 460 -10.41 1.86 -40.18
C LYS A 460 -11.88 2.20 -39.93
N GLY A 461 -12.35 2.08 -38.70
CA GLY A 461 -13.71 2.40 -38.32
C GLY A 461 -14.29 1.49 -37.24
N TYR A 462 -15.61 1.44 -37.20
CA TYR A 462 -16.38 0.64 -36.25
C TYR A 462 -16.65 -0.77 -36.77
N TRP A 463 -16.49 -1.76 -35.92
CA TRP A 463 -16.74 -3.17 -36.18
C TRP A 463 -17.64 -3.75 -35.10
N TYR A 464 -18.56 -4.64 -35.47
CA TYR A 464 -19.50 -5.25 -34.53
C TYR A 464 -19.92 -6.64 -35.00
N LEU A 465 -20.37 -7.48 -34.07
CA LEU A 465 -20.95 -8.78 -34.40
C LEU A 465 -22.43 -8.64 -34.76
N VAL A 466 -22.87 -9.42 -35.75
CA VAL A 466 -24.29 -9.62 -36.07
C VAL A 466 -24.67 -11.08 -35.91
N PRO A 467 -25.86 -11.39 -35.36
CA PRO A 467 -26.39 -12.74 -35.36
C PRO A 467 -26.72 -13.19 -36.80
N VAL A 468 -26.29 -14.40 -37.15
CA VAL A 468 -26.61 -15.06 -38.44
C VAL A 468 -27.15 -16.45 -38.15
N TYR A 469 -28.41 -16.67 -38.51
CA TYR A 469 -29.08 -17.96 -38.36
C TYR A 469 -28.88 -18.81 -39.62
N ASP A 470 -28.23 -19.96 -39.48
CA ASP A 470 -28.18 -20.97 -40.53
C ASP A 470 -29.41 -21.89 -40.41
N PRO A 471 -30.39 -21.81 -41.34
CA PRO A 471 -31.59 -22.64 -41.28
C PRO A 471 -31.34 -24.12 -41.54
N LYS A 472 -30.22 -24.48 -42.21
CA LYS A 472 -29.88 -25.88 -42.49
C LYS A 472 -29.34 -26.57 -41.25
N GLU A 473 -28.41 -25.91 -40.56
CA GLU A 473 -27.81 -26.40 -39.32
C GLU A 473 -28.66 -26.10 -38.07
N ARG A 474 -29.72 -25.28 -38.23
CA ARG A 474 -30.55 -24.75 -37.14
C ARG A 474 -29.71 -24.13 -36.03
N LYS A 475 -28.67 -23.40 -36.45
CA LYS A 475 -27.62 -22.91 -35.57
C LYS A 475 -27.52 -21.39 -35.71
N LEU A 476 -27.51 -20.71 -34.56
CA LEU A 476 -27.14 -19.30 -34.50
C LEU A 476 -25.61 -19.19 -34.46
N THR A 477 -25.08 -18.36 -35.35
CA THR A 477 -23.66 -17.99 -35.40
C THR A 477 -23.54 -16.47 -35.38
N TYR A 478 -22.31 -15.96 -35.27
CA TYR A 478 -22.05 -14.53 -35.29
C TYR A 478 -21.00 -14.21 -36.33
N GLU A 479 -21.27 -13.20 -37.14
CA GLU A 479 -20.38 -12.70 -38.17
C GLU A 479 -19.95 -11.28 -37.85
N ALA A 480 -18.68 -10.96 -38.06
CA ALA A 480 -18.19 -9.59 -37.93
C ALA A 480 -18.64 -8.75 -39.14
N ARG A 481 -19.21 -7.59 -38.87
CA ARG A 481 -19.46 -6.53 -39.85
C ARG A 481 -18.53 -5.35 -39.61
N GLY A 482 -18.24 -4.61 -40.68
CA GLY A 482 -17.34 -3.45 -40.67
C GLY A 482 -16.11 -3.61 -41.58
N PRO A 483 -15.20 -2.63 -41.56
CA PRO A 483 -15.28 -1.41 -40.76
C PRO A 483 -16.31 -0.44 -41.34
N ILE A 484 -17.14 0.17 -40.50
CA ILE A 484 -17.92 1.36 -40.85
C ILE A 484 -17.02 2.59 -40.64
N PRO A 485 -16.63 3.30 -41.70
CA PRO A 485 -15.72 4.46 -41.59
C PRO A 485 -16.27 5.55 -40.68
N ARG A 486 -15.40 6.24 -39.92
CA ARG A 486 -15.77 7.38 -39.05
C ARG A 486 -16.55 8.51 -39.74
N SER A 487 -16.51 8.59 -41.07
CA SER A 487 -17.30 9.57 -41.83
C SER A 487 -18.78 9.21 -41.98
N GLU A 488 -19.17 7.99 -41.60
CA GLU A 488 -20.53 7.44 -41.73
C GLU A 488 -21.27 7.35 -40.40
N TRP A 489 -20.64 7.77 -39.29
CA TRP A 489 -21.24 7.84 -37.97
C TRP A 489 -20.98 9.20 -37.33
#